data_AF-K1SDD5-F1
#
_entry.id   AF-K1SDD5-F1
#
_cell.length_a   1.000
_cell.length_b   1.000
_cell.length_c   1.000
_cell.angle_alpha   90.00
_cell.angle_beta   90.00
_cell.angle_gamma   90.00
#
_symmetry.space_group_name_H-M   'P 1'
#
loop_
_entity.id
_entity.type
_entity.pdbx_description
1 polymer ?
#
loop_
_entity_poly.entity_id
_entity_poly.type
_entity_poly.pdbx_seq_one_letter_code
_entity_poly.pdbx_strand_id
1 'polypeptide(L)'
;VVKVFVWAPMSDCIKNVKVLEPSLSDKEAERKIKKIDAHRSDYYRYYTCREWDSFKNYDLCINSSSAGFDKTAKYIEEFVKIKLGK
;
A
#
# COMPACT_ATOMS: atom_id res chain seq x y z
N VAL A 1 16.79 -7.99 3.78
CA VAL A 1 15.72 -7.26 3.04
C VAL A 1 14.50 -7.20 3.93
N VAL A 2 13.81 -6.05 3.96
CA VAL A 2 12.57 -5.85 4.73
C VAL A 2 11.40 -5.73 3.75
N LYS A 3 10.35 -6.52 3.93
CA LYS A 3 9.16 -6.54 3.09
C LYS A 3 8.05 -5.74 3.79
N VAL A 4 7.60 -4.66 3.16
CA VAL A 4 6.57 -3.76 3.71
C VAL A 4 5.35 -3.74 2.81
N PHE A 5 4.17 -3.86 3.40
CA PHE A 5 2.88 -3.65 2.73
C PHE A 5 2.23 -2.37 3.25
N VAL A 6 2.05 -1.40 2.37
CA VAL A 6 1.40 -0.12 2.70
C VAL A 6 -0.03 -0.17 2.18
N TRP A 7 -1.00 0.12 3.05
CA TRP A 7 -2.41 0.19 2.69
C TRP A 7 -3.07 1.44 3.29
N ALA A 8 -4.30 1.72 2.85
CA ALA A 8 -5.16 2.76 3.39
C ALA A 8 -6.63 2.43 3.08
N PRO A 9 -7.61 2.97 3.82
CA PRO A 9 -9.01 2.90 3.45
C PRO A 9 -9.26 3.48 2.06
N MET A 10 -10.19 2.87 1.30
CA MET A 10 -10.50 3.27 -0.08
C MET A 10 -10.81 4.77 -0.22
N SER A 11 -11.51 5.35 0.75
CA SER A 11 -11.84 6.78 0.79
C SER A 11 -10.60 7.68 0.75
N ASP A 12 -9.52 7.28 1.43
CA ASP A 12 -8.30 8.07 1.48
C ASP A 12 -7.43 7.82 0.25
N CYS A 13 -7.42 6.59 -0.27
CA CYS A 13 -6.83 6.29 -1.58
C CYS A 13 -7.45 7.15 -2.69
N ILE A 14 -8.78 7.29 -2.72
CA ILE A 14 -9.49 8.15 -3.68
C ILE A 14 -9.05 9.61 -3.54
N LYS A 15 -9.00 10.15 -2.32
CA LYS A 15 -8.51 11.52 -2.07
C LYS A 15 -7.11 11.71 -2.64
N ASN A 16 -6.19 10.79 -2.33
CA ASN A 16 -4.80 10.85 -2.79
C ASN A 16 -4.69 10.79 -4.32
N VAL A 17 -5.44 9.90 -4.97
CA VAL A 17 -5.49 9.82 -6.44
C VAL A 17 -5.99 11.12 -7.04
N LYS A 18 -7.04 11.73 -6.46
CA LYS A 18 -7.59 12.99 -6.95
C LYS A 18 -6.67 14.20 -6.73
N VAL A 19 -5.76 14.17 -5.76
CA VAL A 19 -4.71 15.20 -5.64
C VAL A 19 -3.77 15.16 -6.85
N LEU A 20 -3.46 13.96 -7.36
CA LEU A 20 -2.60 13.76 -8.53
C LEU A 20 -3.35 13.95 -9.85
N GLU A 21 -4.62 13.55 -9.89
CA GLU A 21 -5.49 13.61 -11.07
C GLU A 21 -6.83 14.28 -10.73
N PRO A 22 -6.87 15.62 -10.64
CA PRO A 22 -8.05 16.36 -10.16
C PRO A 22 -9.29 16.24 -11.05
N SER A 23 -9.12 15.83 -12.31
CA SER A 23 -10.21 15.67 -13.27
C SER A 23 -11.03 14.39 -13.06
N LEU A 24 -10.57 13.44 -12.24
CA LEU A 24 -11.29 12.19 -12.00
C LEU A 24 -12.45 12.39 -11.04
N SER A 25 -13.61 11.82 -11.37
CA SER A 25 -14.68 11.62 -10.40
C SER A 25 -14.30 10.54 -9.38
N ASP A 26 -14.98 10.52 -8.22
CA ASP A 26 -14.73 9.52 -7.16
C ASP A 26 -14.92 8.08 -7.68
N LYS A 27 -15.93 7.87 -8.55
CA LYS A 27 -16.20 6.56 -9.16
C LYS A 27 -15.11 6.13 -10.13
N GLU A 28 -14.55 7.06 -10.90
CA GLU A 28 -13.44 6.77 -11.82
C GLU A 28 -12.15 6.49 -11.05
N ALA A 29 -11.86 7.27 -10.02
CA ALA A 29 -10.74 7.03 -9.12
C ALA A 29 -10.84 5.66 -8.44
N GLU A 30 -11.99 5.31 -7.88
CA GLU A 30 -12.23 3.99 -7.26
C GLU A 30 -12.05 2.85 -8.27
N ARG A 31 -12.61 2.99 -9.47
CA ARG A 31 -12.47 1.99 -10.54
C ARG A 31 -11.01 1.82 -10.94
N LYS A 32 -10.26 2.92 -11.04
CA LYS A 32 -8.83 2.91 -11.37
C LYS A 32 -8.03 2.19 -10.29
N ILE A 33 -8.28 2.49 -9.01
CA ILE A 33 -7.63 1.82 -7.86
C ILE A 33 -7.91 0.32 -7.92
N LYS A 34 -9.18 -0.10 -8.00
CA LYS A 34 -9.56 -1.52 -8.06
C LYS A 34 -8.92 -2.25 -9.24
N LYS A 35 -8.85 -1.62 -10.40
CA LYS A 35 -8.21 -2.20 -11.59
C LYS A 35 -6.71 -2.43 -11.36
N ILE A 36 -6.02 -1.47 -10.76
CA ILE A 36 -4.58 -1.57 -10.46
C ILE A 36 -4.33 -2.64 -9.39
N ASP A 37 -5.13 -2.67 -8.33
CA ASP A 37 -4.97 -3.64 -7.25
C ASP A 37 -5.29 -5.08 -7.70
N ALA A 38 -6.30 -5.26 -8.56
CA ALA A 38 -6.57 -6.55 -9.20
C ALA A 38 -5.36 -7.01 -10.04
N HIS A 39 -4.80 -6.11 -10.86
CA HIS A 39 -3.62 -6.42 -11.65
C HIS A 39 -2.40 -6.79 -10.78
N ARG A 40 -2.17 -6.08 -9.67
CA ARG A 40 -1.10 -6.39 -8.70
C ARG A 40 -1.30 -7.77 -8.08
N SER A 41 -2.54 -8.09 -7.69
CA SER A 41 -2.90 -9.39 -7.13
C SER A 41 -2.64 -10.53 -8.12
N ASP A 42 -3.13 -10.39 -9.35
CA ASP A 42 -2.96 -11.40 -10.41
C ASP A 42 -1.48 -11.60 -10.74
N TYR A 43 -0.73 -10.52 -10.92
CA TYR A 43 0.71 -10.56 -11.19
C TYR A 43 1.47 -11.28 -10.06
N TYR A 44 1.24 -10.85 -8.81
CA TYR A 44 1.93 -11.42 -7.66
C TYR A 44 1.59 -12.91 -7.49
N ARG A 45 0.31 -13.27 -7.65
CA ARG A 45 -0.15 -14.66 -7.57
C ARG A 45 0.44 -15.52 -8.67
N TYR A 46 0.50 -15.02 -9.90
CA TYR A 46 1.08 -15.73 -11.04
C TYR A 46 2.55 -16.10 -10.79
N TYR A 47 3.37 -15.18 -10.27
CA TYR A 47 4.79 -15.42 -10.08
C TYR A 47 5.17 -16.06 -8.74
N THR A 48 4.35 -15.90 -7.69
CA THR A 48 4.71 -16.35 -6.34
C THR A 48 3.84 -17.48 -5.82
N CYS A 49 2.72 -17.77 -6.48
CA CYS A 49 1.65 -18.66 -6.00
C CYS A 49 1.11 -18.29 -4.61
N ARG A 50 1.18 -17.00 -4.24
CA ARG A 50 0.73 -16.47 -2.95
C ARG A 50 -0.25 -15.33 -3.15
N GLU A 51 -1.07 -15.08 -2.14
CA GLU A 51 -2.03 -13.96 -2.12
C GLU A 51 -1.32 -12.64 -1.79
N TRP A 52 -1.46 -11.64 -2.66
CA TRP A 52 -0.73 -10.36 -2.58
C TRP A 52 -1.02 -9.58 -1.28
N ASP A 53 -2.23 -9.65 -0.77
CA ASP A 53 -2.69 -8.93 0.42
C ASP A 53 -2.52 -9.72 1.73
N SER A 54 -1.94 -10.93 1.67
CA SER A 54 -1.73 -11.75 2.86
C SER A 54 -0.63 -11.17 3.75
N PHE A 55 -0.98 -10.80 4.98
CA PHE A 55 -0.03 -10.29 5.98
C PHE A 55 1.18 -11.21 6.21
N LYS A 56 1.01 -12.53 6.02
CA LYS A 56 2.08 -13.53 6.18
C LYS A 56 3.24 -13.35 5.19
N ASN A 57 3.00 -12.63 4.09
CA ASN A 57 4.02 -12.38 3.07
C ASN A 57 4.96 -11.22 3.41
N TYR A 58 4.60 -10.40 4.40
CA TYR A 58 5.30 -9.17 4.73
C TYR A 58 5.81 -9.19 6.16
N ASP A 59 6.82 -8.37 6.42
CA ASP A 59 7.37 -8.18 7.75
C ASP A 59 6.64 -7.08 8.51
N LEU A 60 6.11 -6.09 7.76
CA LEU A 60 5.38 -4.96 8.29
C LEU A 60 4.20 -4.61 7.37
N CYS A 61 3.01 -4.51 7.94
CA CYS A 61 1.81 -4.00 7.26
C CYS A 61 1.40 -2.68 7.92
N ILE A 62 1.36 -1.57 7.18
CA ILE A 62 1.08 -0.24 7.73
C ILE A 62 -0.08 0.44 7.02
N ASN A 63 -1.00 0.98 7.82
CA ASN A 63 -2.03 1.90 7.36
C ASN A 63 -1.43 3.31 7.26
N SER A 64 -1.29 3.84 6.04
CA SER A 64 -0.73 5.17 5.81
C SER A 64 -1.69 6.30 6.17
N SER A 65 -3.00 6.06 6.19
CA SER A 65 -3.99 7.08 6.58
C SER A 65 -3.97 7.44 8.05
N SER A 66 -3.56 6.51 8.93
CA SER A 66 -3.56 6.78 10.38
C SER A 66 -2.40 7.65 10.82
N ALA A 67 -1.26 7.56 10.13
CA ALA A 67 -0.02 8.25 10.50
C ALA A 67 0.32 9.43 9.57
N GLY A 68 -0.14 9.41 8.32
CA GLY A 68 0.33 10.33 7.28
C GLY A 68 1.72 9.94 6.76
N PHE A 69 2.08 10.42 5.57
CA PHE A 69 3.26 9.93 4.84
C PHE A 69 4.58 10.06 5.61
N ASP A 70 4.85 11.20 6.25
CA ASP A 70 6.12 11.43 6.97
C ASP A 70 6.28 10.51 8.18
N LYS A 71 5.20 10.31 8.94
CA LYS A 71 5.26 9.41 10.10
C LYS A 71 5.30 7.94 9.67
N THR A 72 4.62 7.59 8.58
CA THR A 72 4.73 6.25 7.98
C THR A 72 6.16 5.96 7.54
N ALA A 73 6.84 6.92 6.89
CA ALA A 73 8.24 6.78 6.50
C ALA A 73 9.15 6.57 7.72
N LYS A 74 9.03 7.43 8.75
CA LYS A 74 9.78 7.27 10.02
C LYS A 74 9.53 5.92 10.68
N TYR A 75 8.29 5.44 10.68
CA TYR A 75 7.96 4.14 11.27
C TYR A 75 8.63 2.98 10.53
N ILE A 76 8.70 3.05 9.19
CA ILE A 76 9.42 2.06 8.38
C ILE A 76 10.93 2.12 8.67
N GLU A 77 11.51 3.32 8.77
CA GLU A 77 12.93 3.51 9.11
C GLU A 77 13.28 2.88 10.46
N GLU A 78 12.48 3.14 11.49
CA GLU A 78 12.68 2.56 12.83
C GLU A 78 12.54 1.03 12.82
N PHE A 79 11.54 0.49 12.09
CA PHE A 79 11.38 -0.95 11.95
C PHE A 79 12.59 -1.60 11.27
N VAL A 80 13.16 -0.94 10.26
CA VAL A 80 14.37 -1.42 9.56
C VAL A 80 15.58 -1.45 10.49
N LYS A 81 15.79 -0.41 11.31
CA LYS A 81 16.88 -0.36 12.32
C LYS A 81 16.80 -1.53 13.29
N ILE A 82 15.62 -1.72 13.89
CA ILE A 82 15.36 -2.81 14.84
C ILE A 82 15.59 -4.18 14.19
N LYS A 83 15.02 -4.40 13.00
CA LYS A 83 15.08 -5.71 12.34
C LYS A 83 16.48 -6.08 11.84
N LEU A 84 17.27 -5.10 11.40
CA LEU A 84 18.61 -5.32 10.84
C LEU A 84 19.74 -5.11 11.85
N GLY A 85 19.43 -4.71 13.09
CA GLY A 85 20.41 -4.49 14.16
C GLY A 85 21.37 -3.34 13.85
N LYS A 86 20.87 -2.27 13.23
CA LYS A 86 21.63 -1.04 12.96
C LYS A 86 21.12 0.12 13.79
#